data_AF-A0A7R9UZW5-F1
#
_entry.id   AF-A0A7R9UZW5-F1
#
_cell.length_a   1.000
_cell.length_b   1.000
_cell.length_c   1.000
_cell.angle_alpha   90.00
_cell.angle_beta   90.00
_cell.angle_gamma   90.00
#
_symmetry.space_group_name_H-M   'P 1'
#
loop_
_entity.id
_entity.type
_entity.pdbx_description
1 polymer ?
#
loop_
_entity_poly.entity_id
_entity_poly.type
_entity_poly.pdbx_seq_one_letter_code
_entity_poly.pdbx_strand_id
1 'polypeptide(L)'
;ERSKAQAGPSACWHICQSAINQLDFSHTGRYLAMVSADGLLRVFLFATEQLLFSAHSYYAGLLCVAWSPDDAYLITGGEDDLVSVWSFDEQRLLARAAGHSSWVTCVQF
;
A
#
# COMPACT_ATOMS: atom_id res chain seq x y z
N GLU A 1 7.94 -16.26 -37.85
CA GLU A 1 7.76 -14.80 -37.83
C GLU A 1 7.60 -14.36 -36.37
N ARG A 2 8.61 -13.72 -35.77
CA ARG A 2 8.54 -13.26 -34.38
C ARG A 2 7.84 -11.90 -34.38
N SER A 3 6.60 -11.86 -33.91
CA SER A 3 5.89 -10.61 -33.62
C SER A 3 6.75 -9.73 -32.72
N LYS A 4 7.09 -8.53 -33.18
CA LYS A 4 7.77 -7.51 -32.37
C LYS A 4 6.84 -7.18 -31.20
N ALA A 5 7.20 -7.66 -30.01
CA ALA A 5 6.56 -7.23 -28.78
C ALA A 5 6.61 -5.70 -28.72
N GLN A 6 5.44 -5.08 -28.58
CA GLN A 6 5.28 -3.64 -28.51
C GLN A 6 5.96 -3.15 -27.23
N ALA A 7 7.10 -2.46 -27.37
CA ALA A 7 7.97 -2.02 -26.29
C ALA A 7 7.42 -0.76 -25.58
N GLY A 8 6.14 -0.78 -25.21
CA GLY A 8 5.47 0.28 -24.46
C GLY A 8 4.88 -0.24 -23.15
N PRO A 9 4.51 0.66 -22.22
CA PRO A 9 3.81 0.27 -21.00
C PRO A 9 2.52 -0.49 -21.36
N SER A 10 2.28 -1.62 -20.68
CA SER A 10 1.05 -2.42 -20.86
C SER A 10 -0.17 -1.81 -20.16
N ALA A 11 0.05 -0.98 -19.13
CA ALA A 11 -0.99 -0.30 -18.37
C ALA A 11 -0.46 0.98 -17.71
N CYS A 12 -1.36 1.94 -17.44
CA CYS A 12 -1.09 3.15 -16.66
C CYS A 12 -2.31 3.45 -15.78
N TRP A 13 -2.12 3.46 -14.46
CA TRP A 13 -3.22 3.67 -13.50
C TRP A 13 -3.17 5.08 -12.93
N HIS A 14 -4.26 5.83 -13.10
CA HIS A 14 -4.43 7.16 -12.54
C HIS A 14 -5.20 7.07 -11.20
N ILE A 15 -4.49 6.75 -10.12
CA ILE A 15 -5.11 6.42 -8.82
C ILE A 15 -5.39 7.67 -7.97
N CYS A 16 -4.41 8.59 -7.88
CA CYS A 16 -4.54 9.81 -7.09
C CYS A 16 -3.70 10.95 -7.71
N GLN A 17 -3.91 12.17 -7.22
CA GLN A 17 -3.17 13.36 -7.66
C GLN A 17 -1.94 13.66 -6.77
N SER A 18 -1.59 12.74 -5.86
CA SER A 18 -0.47 12.87 -4.95
C SER A 18 0.63 11.86 -5.29
N ALA A 19 1.81 12.03 -4.70
CA ALA A 19 2.91 11.10 -4.88
C ALA A 19 2.54 9.71 -4.34
N ILE A 20 2.74 8.67 -5.16
CA ILE A 20 2.71 7.28 -4.71
C ILE A 20 4.08 6.98 -4.13
N ASN A 21 4.14 6.71 -2.84
CA ASN A 21 5.40 6.58 -2.11
C ASN A 21 5.91 5.14 -2.13
N GLN A 22 5.02 4.16 -1.97
CA GLN A 22 5.39 2.75 -2.04
C GLN A 22 4.23 1.88 -2.54
N LEU A 23 4.60 0.79 -3.19
CA LEU A 23 3.75 -0.30 -3.62
C LEU A 23 4.27 -1.60 -3.02
N ASP A 24 3.38 -2.52 -2.68
CA ASP A 24 3.75 -3.87 -2.26
C ASP A 24 2.72 -4.90 -2.72
N PHE A 25 3.20 -5.98 -3.35
CA PHE A 25 2.35 -7.09 -3.73
C PHE A 25 2.14 -8.03 -2.55
N SER A 26 0.91 -8.48 -2.36
CA SER A 26 0.62 -9.59 -1.45
C SER A 26 1.45 -10.82 -1.85
N HIS A 27 1.74 -11.71 -0.91
CA HIS A 27 2.48 -12.94 -1.16
C HIS A 27 1.83 -13.82 -2.24
N THR A 28 0.49 -13.86 -2.30
CA THR A 28 -0.26 -14.55 -3.37
C THR A 28 -0.19 -13.85 -4.74
N GLY A 29 0.33 -12.63 -4.81
CA GLY A 29 0.34 -11.77 -6.00
C GLY A 29 -1.04 -11.28 -6.46
N ARG A 30 -2.11 -11.60 -5.71
CA ARG A 30 -3.48 -11.24 -6.07
C ARG A 30 -3.79 -9.78 -5.78
N TYR A 31 -3.19 -9.24 -4.73
CA TYR A 31 -3.47 -7.91 -4.24
C TYR A 31 -2.24 -7.00 -4.38
N LEU A 32 -2.50 -5.73 -4.65
CA LEU A 32 -1.48 -4.68 -4.68
C LEU A 32 -1.85 -3.63 -3.63
N ALA A 33 -1.01 -3.47 -2.61
CA ALA A 33 -1.10 -2.38 -1.67
C ALA A 33 -0.33 -1.17 -2.19
N MET A 34 -0.86 0.02 -1.92
CA MET A 34 -0.30 1.30 -2.31
C MET A 34 -0.46 2.27 -1.15
N VAL A 35 0.59 3.04 -0.87
CA VAL A 35 0.52 4.20 0.04
C VAL A 35 0.98 5.46 -0.68
N SER A 36 0.36 6.58 -0.33
CA SER A 36 0.61 7.86 -0.99
C SER A 36 0.69 9.02 0.00
N ALA A 37 1.25 10.14 -0.47
CA ALA A 37 1.38 11.38 0.29
C ALA A 37 0.04 12.08 0.59
N ASP A 38 -1.08 11.59 0.02
CA ASP A 38 -2.43 11.99 0.44
C ASP A 38 -2.89 11.30 1.76
N GLY A 39 -2.03 10.49 2.36
CA GLY A 39 -2.28 9.79 3.63
C GLY A 39 -3.14 8.54 3.51
N LEU A 40 -3.35 8.02 2.29
CA LEU A 40 -4.19 6.85 2.06
C LEU A 40 -3.37 5.59 1.79
N LEU A 41 -3.72 4.51 2.51
CA LEU A 41 -3.48 3.14 2.13
C LEU A 41 -4.61 2.70 1.20
N ARG A 42 -4.27 2.13 0.05
CA ARG A 42 -5.22 1.55 -0.90
C ARG A 42 -4.78 0.14 -1.26
N VAL A 43 -5.71 -0.80 -1.32
CA VAL A 43 -5.45 -2.17 -1.76
C VAL A 43 -6.35 -2.50 -2.92
N PHE A 44 -5.74 -2.99 -4.00
CA PHE A 44 -6.41 -3.34 -5.24
C PHE A 44 -6.39 -4.84 -5.47
N LEU A 45 -7.46 -5.37 -6.06
CA LEU A 45 -7.39 -6.65 -6.79
C LEU A 45 -6.64 -6.39 -8.09
N PHE A 46 -5.42 -6.90 -8.21
CA PHE A 46 -4.52 -6.51 -9.30
C PHE A 46 -5.09 -6.88 -10.68
N ALA A 47 -5.65 -8.08 -10.81
CA ALA A 47 -6.15 -8.60 -12.09
C ALA A 47 -7.30 -7.80 -12.70
N THR A 48 -8.08 -7.10 -11.88
CA THR A 48 -9.26 -6.34 -12.31
C THR A 48 -9.15 -4.84 -12.03
N GLU A 49 -8.00 -4.41 -11.51
CA GLU A 49 -7.72 -3.02 -11.12
C GLU A 49 -8.76 -2.44 -10.13
N GLN A 50 -9.42 -3.31 -9.37
CA GLN A 50 -10.53 -2.93 -8.50
C GLN A 50 -10.02 -2.55 -7.12
N LEU A 51 -10.36 -1.36 -6.62
CA LEU A 51 -10.13 -0.96 -5.24
C LEU A 51 -10.97 -1.83 -4.29
N LEU A 52 -10.33 -2.54 -3.37
CA LEU A 52 -10.98 -3.41 -2.39
C LEU A 52 -11.02 -2.79 -1.00
N PHE A 53 -9.94 -2.12 -0.60
CA PHE A 53 -9.79 -1.55 0.73
C PHE A 53 -9.07 -0.20 0.64
N SER A 54 -9.51 0.75 1.45
CA SER A 54 -8.91 2.07 1.55
C SER A 54 -8.99 2.58 2.98
N ALA A 55 -7.89 3.13 3.49
CA ALA A 55 -7.81 3.61 4.85
C ALA A 55 -6.90 4.84 4.97
N HIS A 56 -7.25 5.75 5.87
CA HIS A 56 -6.46 6.95 6.14
C HIS A 56 -5.44 6.69 7.26
N SER A 57 -4.26 7.30 7.13
CA SER A 57 -3.33 7.52 8.23
C SER A 57 -3.99 8.27 9.39
N TYR A 58 -3.30 8.38 10.53
CA TYR A 58 -3.77 9.27 11.58
C TYR A 58 -3.63 10.73 11.14
N TYR A 59 -2.49 11.06 10.54
CA TYR A 59 -2.19 12.38 10.00
C TYR A 59 -1.15 12.28 8.87
N ALA A 60 -1.17 13.23 7.93
CA ALA A 60 -0.17 13.39 6.87
C ALA A 60 0.06 12.14 5.97
N GLY A 61 1.12 12.17 5.16
CA GLY A 61 1.39 11.16 4.13
C GLY A 61 1.82 9.80 4.69
N LEU A 62 1.42 8.71 4.01
CA LEU A 62 1.99 7.39 4.26
C LEU A 62 3.19 7.17 3.33
N LEU A 63 4.30 6.70 3.89
CA LEU A 63 5.57 6.57 3.18
C LEU A 63 5.87 5.12 2.80
N CYS A 64 5.48 4.17 3.65
CA CYS A 64 5.83 2.76 3.46
C CYS A 64 4.68 1.82 3.81
N VAL A 65 4.68 0.65 3.18
CA VAL A 65 3.70 -0.44 3.38
C VAL A 65 4.36 -1.80 3.20
N ALA A 66 3.93 -2.80 3.96
CA ALA A 66 4.29 -4.19 3.75
C ALA A 66 3.11 -5.13 4.05
N TRP A 67 2.98 -6.19 3.27
CA TRP A 67 2.08 -7.32 3.54
C TRP A 67 2.67 -8.31 4.54
N SER A 68 1.80 -8.91 5.36
CA SER A 68 2.18 -10.09 6.12
C SER A 68 2.37 -11.30 5.18
N PRO A 69 3.21 -12.28 5.55
CA PRO A 69 3.46 -13.46 4.71
C PRO A 69 2.21 -14.31 4.42
N ASP A 70 1.16 -14.16 5.24
CA ASP A 70 -0.12 -14.86 5.11
C ASP A 70 -1.22 -14.02 4.43
N ASP A 71 -0.89 -12.82 3.91
CA ASP A 71 -1.82 -11.89 3.27
C ASP A 71 -3.00 -11.42 4.15
N ALA A 72 -2.95 -11.64 5.46
CA ALA A 72 -4.02 -11.28 6.39
C ALA A 72 -3.91 -9.84 6.91
N TYR A 73 -2.69 -9.29 6.93
CA TYR A 73 -2.38 -8.01 7.55
C TYR A 73 -1.51 -7.13 6.67
N LEU A 74 -1.62 -5.83 6.91
CA LEU A 74 -0.76 -4.80 6.35
C LEU A 74 -0.17 -3.98 7.48
N ILE A 75 1.11 -3.62 7.36
CA ILE A 75 1.73 -2.58 8.18
C ILE A 75 2.02 -1.38 7.31
N THR A 76 1.75 -0.19 7.84
CA THR A 76 2.08 1.08 7.18
C THR A 76 2.84 2.00 8.12
N GLY A 77 3.75 2.79 7.58
CA GLY A 77 4.44 3.87 8.28
C GLY A 77 4.35 5.18 7.49
N GLY A 78 4.34 6.31 8.19
CA GLY A 78 4.15 7.61 7.56
C GLY A 78 4.79 8.78 8.29
N GLU A 79 4.35 9.96 7.88
CA GLU A 79 4.78 11.27 8.41
C GLU A 79 4.14 11.59 9.77
N ASP A 80 3.23 10.74 10.27
CA ASP A 80 2.64 10.83 11.61
C ASP A 80 3.48 10.13 12.69
N ASP A 81 4.66 9.62 12.35
CA ASP A 81 5.59 8.91 13.24
C ASP A 81 5.03 7.60 13.81
N LEU A 82 3.91 7.11 13.26
CA LEU A 82 3.23 5.90 13.73
C LEU A 82 3.43 4.73 12.76
N VAL A 83 3.51 3.53 13.33
CA VAL A 83 3.29 2.29 12.58
C VAL A 83 1.84 1.86 12.81
N SER A 84 1.07 1.68 11.75
CA SER A 84 -0.32 1.21 11.82
C SER A 84 -0.40 -0.22 11.31
N VAL A 85 -1.15 -1.06 12.02
CA VAL A 85 -1.44 -2.46 11.65
C VAL A 85 -2.89 -2.57 11.22
N TRP A 86 -3.14 -3.09 10.03
CA TRP A 86 -4.46 -3.21 9.42
C TRP A 86 -4.80 -4.68 9.21
N SER A 87 -6.04 -5.06 9.54
CA SER A 87 -6.61 -6.33 9.09
C SER A 87 -7.19 -6.15 7.69
N PHE A 88 -6.76 -6.98 6.74
CA PHE A 88 -7.31 -6.94 5.39
C PHE A 88 -8.70 -7.59 5.31
N ASP A 89 -8.92 -8.70 6.02
CA ASP A 89 -10.21 -9.40 6.06
C ASP A 89 -11.28 -8.56 6.78
N GLU A 90 -10.95 -8.02 7.95
CA GLU A 90 -11.88 -7.19 8.73
C GLU A 90 -11.95 -5.73 8.23
N GLN A 91 -11.08 -5.35 7.28
CA GLN A 91 -10.98 -4.02 6.69
C GLN A 91 -10.91 -2.89 7.74
N ARG A 92 -10.13 -3.09 8.79
CA ARG A 92 -10.01 -2.10 9.88
C ARG A 92 -8.61 -2.00 10.46
N LEU A 93 -8.35 -0.87 11.09
CA LEU A 93 -7.17 -0.65 11.92
C LEU A 93 -7.26 -1.54 13.16
N LEU A 94 -6.20 -2.31 13.42
CA LEU A 94 -6.07 -3.13 14.62
C LEU A 94 -5.27 -2.43 15.72
N ALA A 95 -4.18 -1.76 15.34
CA ALA A 95 -3.29 -1.12 16.29
C ALA A 95 -2.52 0.04 15.66
N ARG A 96 -2.07 0.97 16.51
CA ARG A 96 -1.01 1.92 16.21
C ARG A 96 0.10 1.76 17.23
N ALA A 97 1.32 1.58 16.75
CA ALA A 97 2.51 1.57 17.57
C ALA A 97 3.19 2.93 17.47
N ALA A 98 3.27 3.61 18.61
CA ALA A 98 4.08 4.81 18.78
C ALA A 98 5.48 4.43 19.26
N GLY A 99 6.48 5.21 18.87
CA GLY A 99 7.86 5.01 19.32
C GLY A 99 8.90 5.75 18.48
N HIS A 100 8.61 5.95 17.19
CA HIS A 100 9.40 6.87 16.37
C HIS A 100 9.13 8.31 16.81
N SER A 101 10.17 9.15 16.73
CA SER A 101 10.10 10.60 16.99
C SER A 101 10.22 11.42 15.70
N SER A 102 10.07 10.76 14.56
CA SER A 102 10.09 11.31 13.22
C SER A 102 9.56 10.25 12.25
N TRP A 103 9.53 10.58 10.95
CA TRP A 103 8.87 9.80 9.92
C TRP A 103 9.30 8.34 9.89
N VAL A 104 8.32 7.45 9.73
CA VAL A 104 8.57 6.02 9.52
C VAL A 104 8.83 5.79 8.04
N THR A 105 10.10 5.59 7.69
CA THR A 105 10.54 5.51 6.29
C THR A 105 10.50 4.11 5.69
N CYS A 106 10.44 3.06 6.50
CA CYS A 106 10.38 1.68 6.04
C CYS A 106 9.72 0.75 7.07
N VAL A 107 9.00 -0.25 6.57
CA VAL A 107 8.41 -1.34 7.34
C VAL A 107 8.55 -2.67 6.57
N GLN A 108 8.69 -3.78 7.29
CA GLN A 108 8.79 -5.16 6.78
C GLN A 108 8.17 -6.11 7.81
N PHE A 109 7.63 -7.24 7.36
CA PHE A 109 7.20 -8.36 8.21
C PHE A 109 8.31 -9.38 8.42
#